data_AF-A0A7X1LBF9-F1
#
_entry.id   AF-A0A7X1LBF9-F1
#
_cell.length_a   1.000
_cell.length_b   1.000
_cell.length_c   1.000
_cell.angle_alpha   90.00
_cell.angle_beta   90.00
_cell.angle_gamma   90.00
#
_symmetry.space_group_name_H-M   'P 1'
#
loop_
_entity.id
_entity.type
_entity.pdbx_description
1 polymer ?
#
loop_
_entity_poly.entity_id
_entity_poly.type
_entity_poly.pdbx_seq_one_letter_code
_entity_poly.pdbx_strand_id
1 'polypeptide(L)'
;MKRLTTKSGLPVGIQKLTDIDILDDAGKNTAIAKILQTREVRQTLGGVLPDVLSAFAGDSRIRKFIMKVVGKYLNKILSRPGDIFEENDLQLLFKDEKFVRNLGRPLPDIINGLFDVIITMMKTLEELPTDEKTEIFGKMISKISNGQTGELITQGCRIINDLHKADPEFFANNMEPGFKKWVESVDFGEIREMFDTSAEDGRAFVKMANDVLWQYPAKMLLLLSLLPSAVNLIADTLDISVGKLNELPPDLLTDAILSFAKEINSSSVANVLNQLTEIVRKIHTGSALLGEPGAPQLPKVLSNMIEEIVNQTDPITLWKAKIALAEIQASIGQAMTEAVNNKPAFKQLSMIKRPEITNIRLKSLNQKLSDWESVDDAEMSKSLAQHLTAYDVQELAEVFNNMLRIFNRLGDQNPKIYLQIAGQFVNAVDDYEMAEAAKRLFNSISKEFQPMARAVVPGLVTWICDVIQPKDDEYEDDAAQARDALRSLFATEEV
;
A
#
# COMPACT_ATOMS: atom_id res chain seq x y z
N MET A 1 13.59 -73.32 66.58
CA MET A 1 14.11 -72.01 66.13
C MET A 1 13.02 -70.96 66.30
N LYS A 2 13.24 -69.95 67.16
CA LYS A 2 12.30 -68.84 67.42
C LYS A 2 12.39 -67.81 66.29
N ARG A 3 11.26 -67.45 65.66
CA ARG A 3 11.17 -66.29 64.74
C ARG A 3 11.13 -65.02 65.58
N LEU A 4 12.06 -64.10 65.32
CA LEU A 4 12.06 -62.75 65.89
C LEU A 4 11.19 -61.84 65.03
N THR A 5 10.11 -61.32 65.61
CA THR A 5 9.30 -60.23 65.06
C THR A 5 9.88 -58.89 65.49
N THR A 6 10.16 -57.99 64.54
CA THR A 6 10.52 -56.60 64.81
C THR A 6 9.27 -55.76 65.06
N LYS A 7 9.42 -54.70 65.88
CA LYS A 7 8.32 -53.84 66.39
C LYS A 7 7.61 -52.96 65.34
N SER A 8 7.98 -53.01 64.06
CA SER A 8 7.42 -52.12 63.02
C SER A 8 6.37 -52.77 62.10
N GLY A 9 6.06 -54.06 62.26
CA GLY A 9 5.04 -54.74 61.44
C GLY A 9 5.36 -54.84 59.94
N LEU A 10 6.53 -54.37 59.49
CA LEU A 10 6.95 -54.44 58.09
C LEU A 10 7.87 -55.66 57.87
N PRO A 11 7.60 -56.50 56.86
CA PRO A 11 8.47 -57.61 56.52
C PRO A 11 9.81 -57.05 56.00
N VAL A 12 10.92 -57.42 56.66
CA VAL A 12 12.28 -57.15 56.17
C VAL A 12 12.56 -58.13 55.05
N GLY A 13 12.05 -57.82 53.86
CA GLY A 13 12.44 -58.45 52.60
C GLY A 13 13.33 -57.49 51.84
N ILE A 14 14.58 -57.90 51.56
CA ILE A 14 15.40 -57.24 50.55
C ILE A 14 14.72 -57.55 49.21
N GLN A 15 13.83 -56.66 48.73
CA GLN A 15 13.36 -56.71 47.36
C GLN A 15 14.54 -56.40 46.44
N LYS A 16 14.86 -57.34 45.54
CA LYS A 16 15.82 -57.10 44.47
C LYS A 16 15.26 -55.97 43.60
N LEU A 17 16.08 -54.95 43.34
CA LEU A 17 15.80 -53.86 42.40
C LEU A 17 15.60 -54.31 40.94
N THR A 18 15.69 -55.61 40.65
CA THR A 18 15.49 -56.18 39.31
C THR A 18 14.02 -56.38 38.96
N ASP A 19 13.10 -56.31 39.92
CA ASP A 19 11.69 -56.65 39.73
C ASP A 19 10.77 -55.42 39.69
N ILE A 20 11.35 -54.21 39.68
CA ILE A 20 10.60 -53.00 39.37
C ILE A 20 10.61 -52.85 37.84
N ASP A 21 9.59 -53.41 37.19
CA ASP A 21 9.32 -53.15 35.78
C ASP A 21 8.75 -51.72 35.66
N ILE A 22 9.63 -50.72 35.67
CA ILE A 22 9.27 -49.28 35.60
C ILE A 22 8.67 -48.91 34.21
N LEU A 23 8.59 -49.87 33.29
CA LEU A 23 8.09 -49.68 31.93
C LEU A 23 6.86 -50.54 31.67
N ASP A 24 5.80 -50.26 32.42
CA ASP A 24 4.45 -50.72 32.09
C ASP A 24 4.15 -50.41 30.60
N ASP A 25 3.57 -51.38 29.87
CA ASP A 25 3.41 -51.34 28.41
C ASP A 25 2.59 -50.14 27.90
N ALA A 26 1.92 -49.43 28.82
CA ALA A 26 1.23 -48.17 28.58
C ALA A 26 2.15 -47.05 28.05
N GLY A 27 3.44 -47.04 28.39
CA GLY A 27 4.37 -45.98 27.97
C GLY A 27 5.01 -46.19 26.60
N LYS A 28 5.21 -47.44 26.18
CA LYS A 28 6.03 -47.81 24.99
C LYS A 28 5.35 -47.49 23.67
N ASN A 29 4.02 -47.36 23.65
CA ASN A 29 3.24 -47.15 22.42
C ASN A 29 2.80 -45.70 22.19
N THR A 30 3.24 -44.75 23.03
CA THR A 30 2.92 -43.34 22.80
C THR A 30 3.67 -42.80 21.57
N ALA A 31 3.05 -41.87 20.83
CA ALA A 31 3.70 -41.22 19.69
C ALA A 31 5.01 -40.54 20.12
N ILE A 32 5.05 -39.94 21.32
CA ILE A 32 6.25 -39.32 21.90
C ILE A 32 7.35 -40.35 22.15
N ALA A 33 7.04 -41.51 22.73
CA ALA A 33 8.03 -42.56 22.93
C ALA A 33 8.65 -43.03 21.61
N LYS A 34 7.85 -43.14 20.55
CA LYS A 34 8.33 -43.48 19.20
C LYS A 34 9.22 -42.37 18.61
N ILE A 35 8.86 -41.09 18.78
CA ILE A 35 9.71 -39.95 18.37
C ILE A 35 11.04 -39.95 19.11
N LEU A 36 11.05 -40.14 20.43
CA LEU A 36 12.27 -40.18 21.23
C LEU A 36 13.19 -41.35 20.86
N GLN A 37 12.66 -42.37 20.19
CA GLN A 37 13.41 -43.52 19.68
C GLN A 37 13.97 -43.29 18.26
N THR A 38 13.63 -42.20 17.56
CA THR A 38 14.20 -41.95 16.22
C THR A 38 15.67 -41.57 16.30
N ARG A 39 16.41 -41.81 15.23
CA ARG A 39 17.85 -41.52 15.20
C ARG A 39 18.11 -40.03 15.36
N GLU A 40 17.36 -39.20 14.67
CA GLU A 40 17.51 -37.75 14.62
C GLU A 40 17.26 -37.12 15.99
N VAL A 41 16.16 -37.49 16.64
CA VAL A 41 15.82 -36.99 17.98
C VAL A 41 16.84 -37.47 19.02
N ARG A 42 17.29 -38.73 18.92
CA ARG A 42 18.35 -39.25 19.80
C ARG A 42 19.69 -38.55 19.59
N GLN A 43 20.04 -38.19 18.36
CA GLN A 43 21.24 -37.41 18.05
C GLN A 43 21.14 -35.99 18.60
N THR A 44 20.00 -35.32 18.41
CA THR A 44 19.75 -33.99 18.99
C THR A 44 19.77 -34.03 20.52
N LEU A 45 19.09 -35.00 21.13
CA LEU A 45 19.15 -35.23 22.58
C LEU A 45 20.57 -35.57 23.01
N GLY A 46 21.34 -36.36 22.25
CA GLY A 46 22.73 -36.67 22.55
C GLY A 46 23.62 -35.41 22.65
N GLY A 47 23.29 -34.36 21.87
CA GLY A 47 23.93 -33.06 21.95
C GLY A 47 23.49 -32.21 23.15
N VAL A 48 22.20 -32.24 23.51
CA VAL A 48 21.60 -31.34 24.53
C VAL A 48 21.60 -31.94 25.94
N LEU A 49 21.46 -33.26 26.03
CA LEU A 49 21.31 -34.00 27.29
C LEU A 49 22.48 -33.81 28.26
N PRO A 50 23.77 -33.76 27.83
CA PRO A 50 24.87 -33.48 28.75
C PRO A 50 24.69 -32.15 29.50
N ASP A 51 24.19 -31.12 28.82
CA ASP A 51 23.99 -29.79 29.38
C ASP A 51 22.78 -29.78 30.33
N VAL A 52 21.68 -30.44 29.95
CA VAL A 52 20.49 -30.61 30.81
C VAL A 52 20.86 -31.35 32.10
N LEU A 53 21.59 -32.46 32.00
CA LEU A 53 22.02 -33.24 33.18
C LEU A 53 23.01 -32.45 34.04
N SER A 54 23.86 -31.62 33.43
CA SER A 54 24.75 -30.71 34.14
C SER A 54 23.95 -29.65 34.92
N ALA A 55 22.92 -29.07 34.31
CA ALA A 55 22.01 -28.12 34.96
C ALA A 55 21.26 -28.76 36.14
N PHE A 56 20.69 -29.97 35.96
CA PHE A 56 20.02 -30.70 37.03
C PHE A 56 20.95 -31.11 38.19
N ALA A 57 22.24 -31.26 37.92
CA ALA A 57 23.19 -31.59 38.97
C ALA A 57 23.36 -30.45 39.99
N GLY A 58 23.19 -29.18 39.58
CA GLY A 58 23.52 -28.00 40.39
C GLY A 58 24.96 -28.05 40.91
N ASP A 59 25.25 -27.50 42.08
CA ASP A 59 26.61 -27.47 42.64
C ASP A 59 27.03 -28.69 43.47
N SER A 60 26.10 -29.62 43.72
CA SER A 60 26.39 -30.80 44.53
C SER A 60 27.35 -31.73 43.81
N ARG A 61 28.53 -31.96 44.42
CA ARG A 61 29.52 -32.92 43.91
C ARG A 61 28.95 -34.33 43.71
N ILE A 62 28.04 -34.75 44.61
CA ILE A 62 27.38 -36.05 44.53
C ILE A 62 26.40 -36.08 43.37
N ARG A 63 25.59 -35.03 43.17
CA ARG A 63 24.68 -34.94 42.02
C ARG A 63 25.44 -34.84 40.71
N LYS A 64 26.53 -34.06 40.64
CA LYS A 64 27.42 -34.00 39.45
C LYS A 64 27.99 -35.38 39.11
N PHE A 65 28.39 -36.16 40.11
CA PHE A 65 28.83 -37.54 39.90
C PHE A 65 27.71 -38.43 39.35
N ILE A 66 26.52 -38.41 39.97
CA ILE A 66 25.36 -39.19 39.52
C ILE A 66 24.96 -38.80 38.09
N MET A 67 24.83 -37.51 37.80
CA MET A 67 24.45 -37.00 36.48
C MET A 67 25.51 -37.29 35.42
N LYS A 68 26.80 -37.33 35.78
CA LYS A 68 27.87 -37.78 34.86
C LYS A 68 27.76 -39.28 34.54
N VAL A 69 27.38 -40.10 35.51
CA VAL A 69 27.15 -41.54 35.30
C VAL A 69 25.89 -41.77 34.46
N VAL A 70 24.79 -41.11 34.80
CA VAL A 70 23.53 -41.13 34.04
C VAL A 70 23.76 -40.60 32.62
N GLY A 71 24.50 -39.51 32.46
CA GLY A 71 24.83 -38.93 31.16
C GLY A 71 25.68 -39.85 30.29
N LYS A 72 26.69 -40.52 30.87
CA LYS A 72 27.45 -41.55 30.13
C LYS A 72 26.57 -42.73 29.73
N TYR A 73 25.65 -43.16 30.61
CA TYR A 73 24.75 -44.27 30.33
C TYR A 73 23.73 -43.91 29.25
N LEU A 74 23.06 -42.76 29.38
CA LEU A 74 22.10 -42.25 28.40
C LEU A 74 22.78 -41.91 27.07
N ASN A 75 23.94 -41.25 27.07
CA ASN A 75 24.69 -41.01 25.84
C ASN A 75 25.08 -42.34 25.18
N LYS A 76 25.51 -43.35 25.95
CA LYS A 76 25.77 -44.70 25.41
C LYS A 76 24.51 -45.37 24.84
N ILE A 77 23.32 -45.10 25.39
CA ILE A 77 22.05 -45.59 24.82
C ILE A 77 21.68 -44.83 23.54
N LEU A 78 21.86 -43.51 23.52
CA LEU A 78 21.53 -42.63 22.40
C LEU A 78 22.51 -42.76 21.23
N SER A 79 23.77 -43.10 21.50
CA SER A 79 24.87 -43.16 20.51
C SER A 79 25.19 -44.56 19.97
N ARG A 80 24.45 -45.61 20.36
CA ARG A 80 24.70 -46.98 19.86
C ARG A 80 24.59 -47.02 18.33
N PRO A 81 25.68 -47.34 17.59
CA PRO A 81 25.70 -47.28 16.13
C PRO A 81 25.18 -48.56 15.45
N GLY A 82 24.92 -49.63 16.20
CA GLY A 82 25.09 -50.99 15.68
C GLY A 82 23.84 -51.76 15.23
N ASP A 83 22.69 -51.63 15.89
CA ASP A 83 21.64 -52.66 15.71
C ASP A 83 20.28 -52.08 15.30
N ILE A 84 19.94 -52.32 14.03
CA ILE A 84 18.60 -52.51 13.44
C ILE A 84 17.62 -51.33 13.55
N PHE A 85 17.71 -50.30 12.71
CA PHE A 85 16.59 -49.34 12.59
C PHE A 85 16.45 -48.71 11.20
N GLU A 86 16.36 -49.54 10.16
CA GLU A 86 15.63 -49.10 8.95
C GLU A 86 14.14 -48.93 9.25
N GLU A 87 13.59 -49.38 10.38
CA GLU A 87 12.15 -49.27 10.70
C GLU A 87 11.74 -48.02 11.51
N ASN A 88 12.68 -47.35 12.20
CA ASN A 88 12.37 -46.23 13.13
C ASN A 88 13.07 -44.92 12.74
N ASP A 89 13.22 -44.69 11.44
CA ASP A 89 13.63 -43.38 10.93
C ASP A 89 12.49 -42.38 11.12
N LEU A 90 12.80 -41.12 11.46
CA LEU A 90 11.74 -40.11 11.67
C LEU A 90 10.84 -40.01 10.43
N GLN A 91 11.47 -40.03 9.24
CA GLN A 91 10.76 -40.01 7.97
C GLN A 91 9.79 -41.20 7.80
N LEU A 92 10.12 -42.39 8.31
CA LEU A 92 9.28 -43.58 8.21
C LEU A 92 8.12 -43.55 9.21
N LEU A 93 8.35 -43.02 10.41
CA LEU A 93 7.25 -42.79 11.37
C LEU A 93 6.21 -41.81 10.82
N PHE A 94 6.65 -40.71 10.19
CA PHE A 94 5.73 -39.75 9.58
C PHE A 94 5.03 -40.27 8.31
N LYS A 95 5.44 -41.42 7.75
CA LYS A 95 4.68 -42.12 6.71
C LYS A 95 3.54 -42.99 7.27
N ASP A 96 3.56 -43.32 8.56
CA ASP A 96 2.46 -44.04 9.21
C ASP A 96 1.33 -43.08 9.60
N GLU A 97 0.21 -43.16 8.89
CA GLU A 97 -0.98 -42.33 9.14
C GLU A 97 -1.49 -42.45 10.59
N LYS A 98 -1.44 -43.66 11.17
CA LYS A 98 -1.89 -43.85 12.56
C LYS A 98 -0.96 -43.13 13.53
N PHE A 99 0.33 -43.14 13.26
CA PHE A 99 1.30 -42.39 14.05
C PHE A 99 1.04 -40.88 13.95
N VAL A 100 0.85 -40.32 12.74
CA VAL A 100 0.55 -38.89 12.55
C VAL A 100 -0.73 -38.48 13.28
N ARG A 101 -1.80 -39.28 13.17
CA ARG A 101 -3.07 -39.05 13.89
C ARG A 101 -2.89 -39.11 15.41
N ASN A 102 -2.09 -40.06 15.89
CA ASN A 102 -1.80 -40.22 17.32
C ASN A 102 -0.88 -39.11 17.85
N LEU A 103 -0.01 -38.56 17.01
CA LEU A 103 0.83 -37.41 17.34
C LEU A 103 0.03 -36.11 17.39
N GLY A 104 -1.00 -35.96 16.56
CA GLY A 104 -1.84 -34.76 16.52
C GLY A 104 -2.50 -34.40 17.86
N ARG A 105 -2.76 -35.39 18.73
CA ARG A 105 -3.34 -35.14 20.07
C ARG A 105 -2.38 -34.47 21.06
N PRO A 106 -1.16 -35.00 21.31
CA PRO A 106 -0.18 -34.35 22.20
C PRO A 106 0.58 -33.17 21.55
N LEU A 107 0.49 -33.00 20.23
CA LEU A 107 1.26 -31.96 19.52
C LEU A 107 1.01 -30.53 20.05
N PRO A 108 -0.25 -30.08 20.32
CA PRO A 108 -0.49 -28.78 20.92
C PRO A 108 0.20 -28.60 22.27
N ASP A 109 0.19 -29.62 23.13
CA ASP A 109 0.85 -29.57 24.45
C ASP A 109 2.37 -29.49 24.31
N ILE A 110 2.95 -30.22 23.35
CA ILE A 110 4.37 -30.14 23.02
C ILE A 110 4.74 -28.73 22.53
N ILE A 111 3.92 -28.17 21.63
CA ILE A 111 4.11 -26.82 21.09
C ILE A 111 4.01 -25.77 22.21
N ASN A 112 2.99 -25.88 23.07
CA ASN A 112 2.81 -24.97 24.21
C ASN A 112 3.98 -25.06 25.19
N GLY A 113 4.43 -26.27 25.54
CA GLY A 113 5.61 -26.45 26.40
C GLY A 113 6.88 -25.88 25.77
N LEU A 114 7.04 -26.01 24.45
CA LEU A 114 8.16 -25.39 23.71
C LEU A 114 8.05 -23.87 23.71
N PHE A 115 6.85 -23.30 23.56
CA PHE A 115 6.62 -21.86 23.72
C PHE A 115 6.92 -21.37 25.13
N ASP A 116 6.56 -22.10 26.18
CA ASP A 116 6.90 -21.74 27.56
C ASP A 116 8.43 -21.71 27.78
N VAL A 117 9.15 -22.68 27.19
CA VAL A 117 10.61 -22.69 27.20
C VAL A 117 11.16 -21.49 26.42
N ILE A 118 10.62 -21.18 25.23
CA ILE A 118 11.03 -20.01 24.45
C ILE A 118 10.75 -18.72 25.22
N ILE A 119 9.57 -18.55 25.81
CA ILE A 119 9.21 -17.38 26.62
C ILE A 119 10.17 -17.23 27.80
N THR A 120 10.45 -18.32 28.51
CA THR A 120 11.41 -18.32 29.62
C THR A 120 12.81 -17.94 29.14
N MET A 121 13.26 -18.53 28.03
CA MET A 121 14.54 -18.20 27.40
C MET A 121 14.58 -16.74 26.95
N MET A 122 13.52 -16.21 26.37
CA MET A 122 13.43 -14.82 25.91
C MET A 122 13.49 -13.85 27.10
N LYS A 123 12.82 -14.14 28.22
CA LYS A 123 12.96 -13.37 29.47
C LYS A 123 14.40 -13.40 30.00
N THR A 124 15.04 -14.58 29.99
CA THR A 124 16.45 -14.67 30.37
C THR A 124 17.35 -13.89 29.42
N LEU A 125 17.10 -13.96 28.10
CA LEU A 125 17.84 -13.21 27.10
C LEU A 125 17.62 -11.71 27.28
N GLU A 126 16.42 -11.26 27.62
CA GLU A 126 16.07 -9.87 27.89
C GLU A 126 16.92 -9.27 29.02
N GLU A 127 17.25 -10.07 30.05
CA GLU A 127 18.12 -9.67 31.17
C GLU A 127 19.62 -9.58 30.80
N LEU A 128 20.04 -10.12 29.65
CA LEU A 128 21.45 -10.12 29.25
C LEU A 128 21.95 -8.75 28.72
N PRO A 129 23.27 -8.50 28.79
CA PRO A 129 23.92 -7.42 28.05
C PRO A 129 23.69 -7.49 26.54
N THR A 130 23.68 -6.33 25.87
CA THR A 130 23.37 -6.19 24.43
C THR A 130 24.35 -6.94 23.51
N ASP A 131 25.62 -6.97 23.86
CA ASP A 131 26.67 -7.69 23.12
C ASP A 131 26.45 -9.21 23.17
N GLU A 132 26.10 -9.76 24.34
CA GLU A 132 25.77 -11.17 24.51
C GLU A 132 24.49 -11.56 23.75
N LYS A 133 23.44 -10.72 23.83
CA LYS A 133 22.21 -10.89 23.03
C LYS A 133 22.55 -11.02 21.54
N THR A 134 23.32 -10.07 21.01
CA THR A 134 23.71 -10.02 19.60
C THR A 134 24.46 -11.29 19.17
N GLU A 135 25.41 -11.75 19.99
CA GLU A 135 26.17 -12.98 19.71
C GLU A 135 25.27 -14.22 19.68
N ILE A 136 24.37 -14.37 20.66
CA ILE A 136 23.46 -15.50 20.75
C ILE A 136 22.49 -15.52 19.57
N PHE A 137 21.84 -14.38 19.26
CA PHE A 137 20.92 -14.27 18.13
C PHE A 137 21.63 -14.51 16.79
N GLY A 138 22.83 -13.95 16.58
CA GLY A 138 23.60 -14.17 15.36
C GLY A 138 23.96 -15.64 15.12
N LYS A 139 24.34 -16.36 16.19
CA LYS A 139 24.59 -17.81 16.14
C LYS A 139 23.31 -18.62 15.88
N MET A 140 22.18 -18.20 16.42
CA MET A 140 20.90 -18.87 16.20
C MET A 140 20.44 -18.71 14.74
N ILE A 141 20.44 -17.48 14.22
CA ILE A 141 20.01 -17.17 12.84
C ILE A 141 20.88 -17.89 11.80
N SER A 142 22.20 -17.86 11.96
CA SER A 142 23.13 -18.51 11.02
C SER A 142 22.95 -20.03 10.94
N LYS A 143 22.52 -20.68 12.04
CA LYS A 143 22.28 -22.13 12.07
C LYS A 143 20.93 -22.55 11.47
N ILE A 144 19.93 -21.66 11.47
CA ILE A 144 18.59 -21.93 10.90
C ILE A 144 18.59 -21.80 9.36
N SER A 145 19.53 -21.04 8.79
CA SER A 145 19.58 -20.69 7.35
C SER A 145 20.12 -21.79 6.41
N ASN A 146 19.81 -23.08 6.61
CA ASN A 146 20.38 -24.18 5.83
C ASN A 146 19.59 -24.59 4.57
N GLY A 147 18.62 -23.77 4.12
CA GLY A 147 17.81 -24.01 2.92
C GLY A 147 16.67 -25.04 3.09
N GLN A 148 16.69 -25.87 4.14
CA GLN A 148 15.61 -26.82 4.44
C GLN A 148 14.29 -26.11 4.77
N THR A 149 14.36 -24.86 5.24
CA THR A 149 13.20 -23.99 5.47
C THR A 149 12.39 -23.76 4.20
N GLY A 150 13.03 -23.67 3.02
CA GLY A 150 12.32 -23.47 1.76
C GLY A 150 11.48 -24.68 1.33
N GLU A 151 11.99 -25.89 1.58
CA GLU A 151 11.24 -27.13 1.33
C GLU A 151 10.05 -27.26 2.28
N LEU A 152 10.26 -26.97 3.57
CA LEU A 152 9.19 -26.96 4.58
C LEU A 152 8.10 -25.94 4.23
N ILE A 153 8.46 -24.71 3.82
CA ILE A 153 7.49 -23.70 3.38
C ILE A 153 6.69 -24.22 2.18
N THR A 154 7.34 -24.84 1.20
CA THR A 154 6.66 -25.36 0.01
C THR A 154 5.68 -26.48 0.37
N GLN A 155 6.08 -27.40 1.25
CA GLN A 155 5.19 -28.46 1.75
C GLN A 155 4.03 -27.89 2.58
N GLY A 156 4.31 -26.90 3.43
CA GLY A 156 3.30 -26.17 4.19
C GLY A 156 2.26 -25.51 3.29
N CYS A 157 2.70 -24.80 2.23
CA CYS A 157 1.78 -24.21 1.25
C CYS A 157 0.88 -25.26 0.58
N ARG A 158 1.39 -26.46 0.28
CA ARG A 158 0.57 -27.54 -0.29
C ARG A 158 -0.50 -28.02 0.69
N ILE A 159 -0.12 -28.23 1.96
CA ILE A 159 -1.05 -28.65 3.02
C ILE A 159 -2.12 -27.57 3.23
N ILE A 160 -1.71 -26.29 3.32
CA ILE A 160 -2.63 -25.15 3.47
C ILE A 160 -3.60 -25.10 2.29
N ASN A 161 -3.11 -25.26 1.06
CA ASN A 161 -3.96 -25.28 -0.14
C ASN A 161 -4.96 -26.44 -0.11
N ASP A 162 -4.55 -27.63 0.35
CA ASP A 162 -5.44 -28.79 0.43
C ASP A 162 -6.51 -28.62 1.53
N LEU A 163 -6.13 -28.05 2.68
CA LEU A 163 -7.07 -27.69 3.75
C LEU A 163 -8.07 -26.62 3.25
N HIS A 164 -7.59 -25.57 2.59
CA HIS A 164 -8.42 -24.48 2.08
C HIS A 164 -9.39 -24.95 0.97
N LYS A 165 -8.99 -25.92 0.15
CA LYS A 165 -9.89 -26.55 -0.83
C LYS A 165 -11.03 -27.32 -0.16
N ALA A 166 -10.79 -27.92 1.00
CA ALA A 166 -11.78 -28.68 1.74
C ALA A 166 -12.70 -27.78 2.58
N ASP A 167 -12.12 -26.76 3.22
CA ASP A 167 -12.79 -25.78 4.07
C ASP A 167 -12.09 -24.42 3.93
N PRO A 168 -12.65 -23.48 3.12
CA PRO A 168 -12.04 -22.17 2.89
C PRO A 168 -11.87 -21.32 4.16
N GLU A 169 -12.75 -21.50 5.15
CA GLU A 169 -12.77 -20.74 6.40
C GLU A 169 -12.03 -21.43 7.55
N PHE A 170 -11.44 -22.60 7.30
CA PHE A 170 -10.79 -23.44 8.31
C PHE A 170 -9.86 -22.62 9.22
N PHE A 171 -8.97 -21.81 8.65
CA PHE A 171 -8.02 -21.03 9.43
C PHE A 171 -8.67 -19.90 10.22
N ALA A 172 -9.62 -19.17 9.62
CA ALA A 172 -10.30 -18.07 10.31
C ALA A 172 -11.01 -18.60 11.58
N ASN A 173 -11.77 -19.68 11.44
CA ASN A 173 -12.55 -20.28 12.53
C ASN A 173 -11.66 -20.86 13.64
N ASN A 174 -10.54 -21.49 13.28
CA ASN A 174 -9.64 -22.09 14.27
C ASN A 174 -8.66 -21.09 14.90
N MET A 175 -8.31 -20.00 14.21
CA MET A 175 -7.38 -18.99 14.72
C MET A 175 -8.07 -17.87 15.50
N GLU A 176 -9.35 -17.58 15.27
CA GLU A 176 -10.06 -16.47 15.92
C GLU A 176 -9.88 -16.44 17.45
N PRO A 177 -10.07 -17.54 18.22
CA PRO A 177 -9.91 -17.49 19.67
C PRO A 177 -8.48 -17.18 20.10
N GLY A 178 -7.50 -17.76 19.40
CA GLY A 178 -6.08 -17.52 19.65
C GLY A 178 -5.67 -16.09 19.30
N PHE A 179 -6.17 -15.57 18.19
CA PHE A 179 -5.93 -14.20 17.74
C PHE A 179 -6.50 -13.17 18.71
N LYS A 180 -7.73 -13.36 19.21
CA LYS A 180 -8.31 -12.49 20.25
C LYS A 180 -7.43 -12.42 21.49
N LYS A 181 -7.03 -13.59 22.02
CA LYS A 181 -6.15 -13.66 23.18
C LYS A 181 -4.78 -13.03 22.92
N TRP A 182 -4.25 -13.19 21.70
CA TRP A 182 -3.00 -12.55 21.29
C TRP A 182 -3.13 -11.03 21.31
N VAL A 183 -4.15 -10.46 20.65
CA VAL A 183 -4.41 -9.00 20.64
C VAL A 183 -4.54 -8.44 22.06
N GLU A 184 -5.23 -9.15 22.96
CA GLU A 184 -5.38 -8.74 24.37
C GLU A 184 -4.06 -8.74 25.16
N SER A 185 -3.10 -9.59 24.76
CA SER A 185 -1.84 -9.79 25.49
C SER A 185 -0.67 -8.96 24.96
N VAL A 186 -0.81 -8.39 23.77
CA VAL A 186 0.27 -7.69 23.07
C VAL A 186 0.32 -6.23 23.48
N ASP A 187 1.51 -5.76 23.85
CA ASP A 187 1.78 -4.33 23.99
C ASP A 187 2.11 -3.72 22.63
N PHE A 188 1.13 -3.04 22.03
CA PHE A 188 1.32 -2.36 20.74
C PHE A 188 2.30 -1.17 20.85
N GLY A 189 2.56 -0.64 22.05
CA GLY A 189 3.57 0.38 22.29
C GLY A 189 4.98 -0.15 22.06
N GLU A 190 5.29 -1.33 22.62
CA GLU A 190 6.57 -2.02 22.40
C GLU A 190 6.76 -2.44 20.94
N ILE A 191 5.68 -2.88 20.26
CA ILE A 191 5.74 -3.14 18.82
C ILE A 191 6.12 -1.87 18.05
N ARG A 192 5.50 -0.73 18.39
CA ARG A 192 5.82 0.55 17.76
C ARG A 192 7.29 0.93 18.00
N GLU A 193 7.77 0.85 19.24
CA GLU A 193 9.17 1.15 19.57
C GLU A 193 10.14 0.23 18.82
N MET A 194 9.81 -1.06 18.70
CA MET A 194 10.57 -2.00 17.86
C MET A 194 10.60 -1.54 16.40
N PHE A 195 9.49 -1.10 15.81
CA PHE A 195 9.50 -0.60 14.43
C PHE A 195 10.33 0.69 14.27
N ASP A 196 10.23 1.61 15.21
CA ASP A 196 10.96 2.88 15.19
C ASP A 196 12.48 2.65 15.30
N THR A 197 12.90 1.69 16.14
CA THR A 197 14.32 1.37 16.36
C THR A 197 14.90 0.43 15.31
N SER A 198 14.08 -0.43 14.68
CA SER A 198 14.53 -1.40 13.67
C SER A 198 14.55 -0.87 12.24
N ALA A 199 14.23 0.41 12.01
CA ALA A 199 14.15 0.97 10.66
C ALA A 199 15.44 0.80 9.83
N GLU A 200 16.61 0.91 10.47
CA GLU A 200 17.91 0.72 9.80
C GLU A 200 18.16 -0.75 9.43
N ASP A 201 17.89 -1.66 10.35
CA ASP A 201 18.00 -3.11 10.12
C ASP A 201 17.00 -3.59 9.07
N GLY A 202 15.76 -3.09 9.13
CA GLY A 202 14.73 -3.33 8.14
C GLY A 202 15.17 -2.86 6.74
N ARG A 203 15.78 -1.68 6.64
CA ARG A 203 16.35 -1.19 5.37
C ARG A 203 17.48 -2.08 4.87
N ALA A 204 18.40 -2.50 5.75
CA ALA A 204 19.50 -3.40 5.39
C ALA A 204 18.97 -4.76 4.91
N PHE A 205 17.97 -5.31 5.59
CA PHE A 205 17.29 -6.54 5.23
C PHE A 205 16.59 -6.42 3.87
N VAL A 206 15.79 -5.37 3.64
CA VAL A 206 15.11 -5.14 2.36
C VAL A 206 16.13 -5.02 1.21
N LYS A 207 17.25 -4.32 1.44
CA LYS A 207 18.32 -4.24 0.45
C LYS A 207 18.90 -5.62 0.12
N MET A 208 19.29 -6.39 1.13
CA MET A 208 19.78 -7.75 0.96
C MET A 208 18.76 -8.65 0.24
N ALA A 209 17.49 -8.63 0.67
CA ALA A 209 16.43 -9.42 0.06
C ALA A 209 16.22 -9.05 -1.41
N ASN A 210 16.19 -7.76 -1.72
CA ASN A 210 16.10 -7.26 -3.10
C ASN A 210 17.30 -7.72 -3.93
N ASP A 211 18.53 -7.55 -3.43
CA ASP A 211 19.76 -7.97 -4.11
C ASP A 211 19.78 -9.49 -4.40
N VAL A 212 19.28 -10.31 -3.48
CA VAL A 212 19.16 -11.77 -3.66
C VAL A 212 18.05 -12.12 -4.65
N LEU A 213 16.87 -11.51 -4.52
CA LEU A 213 15.71 -11.83 -5.36
C LEU A 213 15.97 -11.50 -6.83
N TRP A 214 16.63 -10.39 -7.14
CA TRP A 214 16.97 -10.02 -8.52
C TRP A 214 18.02 -10.93 -9.17
N GLN A 215 18.76 -11.74 -8.40
CA GLN A 215 19.60 -12.80 -8.95
C GLN A 215 18.77 -13.96 -9.53
N TYR A 216 17.48 -14.06 -9.18
CA TYR A 216 16.55 -15.09 -9.64
C TYR A 216 15.35 -14.46 -10.38
N PRO A 217 15.55 -13.92 -11.61
CA PRO A 217 14.52 -13.14 -12.32
C PRO A 217 13.22 -13.91 -12.55
N ALA A 218 13.27 -15.22 -12.79
CA ALA A 218 12.07 -16.04 -12.93
C ALA A 218 11.21 -16.08 -11.65
N LYS A 219 11.84 -16.17 -10.47
CA LYS A 219 11.12 -16.12 -9.18
C LYS A 219 10.53 -14.74 -8.95
N MET A 220 11.25 -13.68 -9.34
CA MET A 220 10.72 -12.32 -9.29
C MET A 220 9.53 -12.12 -10.21
N LEU A 221 9.57 -12.63 -11.44
CA LEU A 221 8.41 -12.57 -12.34
C LEU A 221 7.21 -13.34 -11.79
N LEU A 222 7.43 -14.49 -11.16
CA LEU A 222 6.36 -15.22 -10.47
C LEU A 222 5.78 -14.39 -9.32
N LEU A 223 6.62 -13.76 -8.48
CA LEU A 223 6.13 -12.86 -7.43
C LEU A 223 5.34 -11.68 -8.00
N LEU A 224 5.79 -11.08 -9.11
CA LEU A 224 5.06 -10.01 -9.79
C LEU A 224 3.74 -10.49 -10.37
N SER A 225 3.66 -11.73 -10.85
CA SER A 225 2.42 -12.33 -11.35
C SER A 225 1.37 -12.59 -10.26
N LEU A 226 1.78 -12.63 -8.98
CA LEU A 226 0.85 -12.70 -7.85
C LEU A 226 0.21 -11.34 -7.52
N LEU A 227 0.76 -10.22 -8.02
CA LEU A 227 0.27 -8.89 -7.72
C LEU A 227 -1.22 -8.71 -8.01
N PRO A 228 -1.78 -9.13 -9.16
CA PRO A 228 -3.22 -8.98 -9.41
C PRO A 228 -4.08 -9.74 -8.39
N SER A 229 -3.70 -10.98 -8.05
CA SER A 229 -4.42 -11.77 -7.03
C SER A 229 -4.31 -11.14 -5.64
N ALA A 230 -3.13 -10.63 -5.30
CA ALA A 230 -2.92 -9.90 -4.06
C ALA A 230 -3.74 -8.59 -4.02
N VAL A 231 -3.80 -7.84 -5.12
CA VAL A 231 -4.61 -6.61 -5.22
C VAL A 231 -6.09 -6.93 -5.02
N ASN A 232 -6.61 -8.00 -5.63
CA ASN A 232 -8.01 -8.39 -5.44
C ASN A 232 -8.29 -8.79 -3.99
N LEU A 233 -7.43 -9.62 -3.38
CA LEU A 233 -7.55 -10.00 -1.97
C LEU A 233 -7.47 -8.76 -1.05
N ILE A 234 -6.55 -7.84 -1.34
CA ILE A 234 -6.43 -6.57 -0.61
C ILE A 234 -7.70 -5.75 -0.77
N ALA A 235 -8.29 -5.64 -1.97
CA ALA A 235 -9.53 -4.92 -2.19
C ALA A 235 -10.69 -5.53 -1.38
N ASP A 236 -10.85 -6.86 -1.41
CA ASP A 236 -11.89 -7.57 -0.67
C ASP A 236 -11.73 -7.42 0.85
N THR A 237 -10.49 -7.49 1.35
CA THR A 237 -10.19 -7.32 2.79
C THR A 237 -10.26 -5.87 3.25
N LEU A 238 -9.90 -4.93 2.37
CA LEU A 238 -10.06 -3.50 2.61
C LEU A 238 -11.53 -3.11 2.67
N ASP A 239 -12.41 -3.69 1.87
CA ASP A 239 -13.86 -3.42 1.95
C ASP A 239 -14.39 -3.66 3.38
N ILE A 240 -14.05 -4.82 3.96
CA ILE A 240 -14.41 -5.17 5.35
C ILE A 240 -13.79 -4.17 6.35
N SER A 241 -12.51 -3.85 6.17
CA SER A 241 -11.76 -3.00 7.10
C SER A 241 -12.20 -1.53 7.05
N VAL A 242 -12.40 -0.99 5.84
CA VAL A 242 -12.89 0.36 5.59
C VAL A 242 -14.34 0.49 6.06
N GLY A 243 -15.16 -0.55 5.89
CA GLY A 243 -16.49 -0.62 6.49
C GLY A 243 -16.45 -0.37 8.00
N LYS A 244 -15.48 -0.94 8.71
CA LYS A 244 -15.25 -0.69 10.14
C LYS A 244 -14.70 0.69 10.45
N LEU A 245 -13.80 1.23 9.63
CA LEU A 245 -13.32 2.60 9.80
C LEU A 245 -14.43 3.64 9.59
N ASN A 246 -15.40 3.37 8.72
CA ASN A 246 -16.56 4.23 8.49
C ASN A 246 -17.54 4.27 9.69
N GLU A 247 -17.42 3.34 10.65
CA GLU A 247 -18.15 3.39 11.93
C GLU A 247 -17.53 4.41 12.91
N LEU A 248 -16.30 4.88 12.66
CA LEU A 248 -15.64 5.86 13.52
C LEU A 248 -16.18 7.28 13.32
N PRO A 249 -16.27 8.09 14.39
CA PRO A 249 -16.52 9.52 14.29
C PRO A 249 -15.49 10.21 13.36
N PRO A 250 -15.92 11.13 12.47
CA PRO A 250 -15.02 11.80 11.51
C PRO A 250 -13.85 12.55 12.14
N ASP A 251 -14.04 13.12 13.32
CA ASP A 251 -13.02 13.83 14.11
C ASP A 251 -11.90 12.87 14.57
N LEU A 252 -12.26 11.73 15.16
CA LEU A 252 -11.28 10.73 15.60
C LEU A 252 -10.48 10.13 14.45
N LEU A 253 -11.13 9.83 13.32
CA LEU A 253 -10.44 9.33 12.13
C LEU A 253 -9.48 10.38 11.56
N THR A 254 -9.92 11.65 11.49
CA THR A 254 -9.10 12.75 11.01
C THR A 254 -7.88 12.96 11.89
N ASP A 255 -8.05 12.97 13.22
CA ASP A 255 -6.96 13.13 14.18
C ASP A 255 -5.92 12.00 14.06
N ALA A 256 -6.38 10.76 13.91
CA ALA A 256 -5.48 9.62 13.67
C ALA A 256 -4.68 9.80 12.37
N ILE A 257 -5.34 10.12 11.25
CA ILE A 257 -4.66 10.34 9.97
C ILE A 257 -3.66 11.49 10.05
N LEU A 258 -4.01 12.61 10.71
CA LEU A 258 -3.13 13.76 10.87
C LEU A 258 -1.93 13.45 11.78
N SER A 259 -2.10 12.61 12.81
CA SER A 259 -0.98 12.15 13.64
C SER A 259 0.01 11.33 12.82
N PHE A 260 -0.47 10.39 11.99
CA PHE A 260 0.39 9.61 11.10
C PHE A 260 1.10 10.50 10.08
N ALA A 261 0.39 11.47 9.48
CA ALA A 261 0.99 12.38 8.51
C ALA A 261 2.17 13.19 9.09
N LYS A 262 2.13 13.55 10.38
CA LYS A 262 3.20 14.27 11.07
C LYS A 262 4.45 13.43 11.31
N GLU A 263 4.30 12.12 11.42
CA GLU A 263 5.42 11.19 11.70
C GLU A 263 6.16 10.76 10.42
N ILE A 264 5.60 11.07 9.24
CA ILE A 264 6.20 10.69 7.96
C ILE A 264 7.52 11.46 7.71
N ASN A 265 8.60 10.70 7.50
CA ASN A 265 9.91 11.26 7.10
C ASN A 265 9.87 11.81 5.66
N SER A 266 9.81 13.13 5.55
CA SER A 266 9.72 13.85 4.27
C SER A 266 10.89 13.60 3.31
N SER A 267 12.10 13.35 3.83
CA SER A 267 13.28 13.03 3.01
C SER A 267 13.15 11.65 2.36
N SER A 268 12.70 10.66 3.12
CA SER A 268 12.45 9.31 2.61
C SER A 268 11.34 9.34 1.56
N VAL A 269 10.26 10.09 1.81
CA VAL A 269 9.17 10.28 0.83
C VAL A 269 9.68 10.94 -0.45
N ALA A 270 10.50 11.98 -0.37
CA ALA A 270 11.06 12.63 -1.56
C ALA A 270 11.88 11.67 -2.43
N ASN A 271 12.68 10.79 -1.82
CA ASN A 271 13.45 9.78 -2.54
C ASN A 271 12.54 8.75 -3.23
N VAL A 272 11.50 8.27 -2.53
CA VAL A 272 10.50 7.36 -3.10
C VAL A 272 9.76 8.02 -4.26
N LEU A 273 9.31 9.27 -4.08
CA LEU A 273 8.63 10.04 -5.13
C LEU A 273 9.51 10.18 -6.38
N ASN A 274 10.81 10.41 -6.24
CA ASN A 274 11.73 10.47 -7.38
C ASN A 274 11.84 9.12 -8.13
N GLN A 275 11.81 8.00 -7.42
CA GLN A 275 11.82 6.68 -8.06
C GLN A 275 10.45 6.38 -8.72
N LEU A 276 9.35 6.77 -8.07
CA LEU A 276 8.01 6.59 -8.61
C LEU A 276 7.77 7.45 -9.87
N THR A 277 8.25 8.70 -9.91
CA THR A 277 8.13 9.54 -11.11
C THR A 277 8.88 8.94 -12.30
N GLU A 278 10.04 8.33 -12.06
CA GLU A 278 10.78 7.61 -13.10
C GLU A 278 10.06 6.31 -13.54
N ILE A 279 9.43 5.59 -12.60
CA ILE A 279 8.60 4.43 -12.93
C ILE A 279 7.39 4.86 -13.77
N VAL A 280 6.67 5.91 -13.39
CA VAL A 280 5.53 6.46 -14.16
C VAL A 280 5.98 6.86 -15.56
N ARG A 281 7.14 7.51 -15.69
CA ARG A 281 7.73 7.84 -17.00
C ARG A 281 7.96 6.59 -17.83
N LYS A 282 8.56 5.54 -17.25
CA LYS A 282 8.80 4.25 -17.92
C LYS A 282 7.51 3.54 -18.32
N ILE A 283 6.49 3.55 -17.47
CA ILE A 283 5.17 2.99 -17.76
C ILE A 283 4.52 3.76 -18.91
N HIS A 284 4.56 5.10 -18.88
CA HIS A 284 4.00 5.93 -19.95
C HIS A 284 4.69 5.65 -21.30
N THR A 285 6.03 5.63 -21.32
CA THR A 285 6.78 5.27 -22.53
C THR A 285 6.50 3.84 -22.97
N GLY A 286 6.51 2.87 -22.05
CA GLY A 286 6.22 1.47 -22.34
C GLY A 286 4.80 1.28 -22.89
N SER A 287 3.81 1.97 -22.35
CA SER A 287 2.44 1.98 -22.86
C SER A 287 2.35 2.51 -24.29
N ALA A 288 3.15 3.50 -24.65
CA ALA A 288 3.20 4.03 -26.02
C ALA A 288 3.88 3.04 -26.99
N LEU A 289 4.87 2.28 -26.51
CA LEU A 289 5.55 1.26 -27.31
C LEU A 289 4.72 -0.03 -27.50
N LEU A 290 3.87 -0.37 -26.54
CA LEU A 290 3.00 -1.56 -26.59
C LEU A 290 1.70 -1.32 -27.36
N GLY A 291 1.24 -0.06 -27.46
CA GLY A 291 0.03 0.32 -28.17
C GLY A 291 0.26 0.51 -29.68
N GLU A 292 -0.82 0.76 -30.41
CA GLU A 292 -0.74 1.15 -31.82
C GLU A 292 -0.27 2.63 -31.94
N PRO A 293 0.33 3.03 -33.07
CA PRO A 293 0.71 4.43 -33.30
C PRO A 293 -0.48 5.38 -33.10
N GLY A 294 -0.41 6.23 -32.08
CA GLY A 294 -1.48 7.17 -31.71
C GLY A 294 -2.50 6.64 -30.70
N ALA A 295 -2.45 5.36 -30.32
CA ALA A 295 -3.36 4.73 -29.36
C ALA A 295 -2.58 3.91 -28.30
N PRO A 296 -2.05 4.56 -27.25
CA PRO A 296 -1.32 3.87 -26.17
C PRO A 296 -2.19 2.82 -25.46
N GLN A 297 -1.57 1.75 -24.98
CA GLN A 297 -2.29 0.61 -24.37
C GLN A 297 -2.92 0.93 -23.00
N LEU A 298 -2.23 1.71 -22.15
CA LEU A 298 -2.66 1.99 -20.77
C LEU A 298 -4.02 2.70 -20.70
N PRO A 299 -4.30 3.78 -21.48
CA PRO A 299 -5.62 4.39 -21.51
C PRO A 299 -6.77 3.40 -21.78
N LYS A 300 -6.58 2.44 -22.69
CA LYS A 300 -7.60 1.43 -23.03
C LYS A 300 -7.91 0.52 -21.83
N VAL A 301 -6.86 -0.01 -21.18
CA VAL A 301 -7.02 -0.87 -20.00
C VAL A 301 -7.65 -0.10 -18.84
N LEU A 302 -7.21 1.13 -18.60
CA LEU A 302 -7.75 1.97 -17.53
C LEU A 302 -9.21 2.36 -17.79
N SER A 303 -9.59 2.63 -19.05
CA SER A 303 -10.96 3.02 -19.38
C SER A 303 -11.94 1.90 -19.04
N ASN A 304 -11.63 0.65 -19.43
CA ASN A 304 -12.46 -0.51 -19.10
C ASN A 304 -12.59 -0.72 -17.58
N MET A 305 -11.47 -0.61 -16.86
CA MET A 305 -11.46 -0.76 -15.39
C MET A 305 -12.25 0.36 -14.70
N ILE A 306 -12.11 1.61 -15.15
CA ILE A 306 -12.86 2.75 -14.61
C ILE A 306 -14.35 2.59 -14.90
N GLU A 307 -14.73 2.14 -16.10
CA GLU A 307 -16.13 1.88 -16.46
C GLU A 307 -16.77 0.85 -15.52
N GLU A 308 -16.08 -0.27 -15.26
CA GLU A 308 -16.54 -1.29 -14.30
C GLU A 308 -16.73 -0.72 -12.88
N ILE A 309 -15.79 0.12 -12.41
CA ILE A 309 -15.88 0.76 -11.09
C ILE A 309 -17.04 1.76 -11.05
N VAL A 310 -17.17 2.64 -12.05
CA VAL A 310 -18.22 3.66 -12.09
C VAL A 310 -19.61 3.02 -12.10
N ASN A 311 -19.79 1.91 -12.84
CA ASN A 311 -21.06 1.19 -12.90
C ASN A 311 -21.49 0.56 -11.56
N GLN A 312 -20.57 0.37 -10.62
CA GLN A 312 -20.83 -0.22 -9.30
C GLN A 312 -20.85 0.82 -8.17
N THR A 313 -20.49 2.07 -8.45
CA THR A 313 -20.33 3.11 -7.42
C THR A 313 -21.59 3.97 -7.32
N ASP A 314 -22.07 4.23 -6.10
CA ASP A 314 -23.15 5.21 -5.88
C ASP A 314 -22.70 6.63 -6.32
N PRO A 315 -23.38 7.24 -7.31
CA PRO A 315 -22.93 8.51 -7.89
C PRO A 315 -22.95 9.65 -6.86
N ILE A 316 -23.92 9.67 -5.94
CA ILE A 316 -24.04 10.74 -4.94
C ILE A 316 -22.85 10.71 -3.99
N THR A 317 -22.51 9.53 -3.47
CA THR A 317 -21.37 9.32 -2.57
C THR A 317 -20.06 9.63 -3.28
N LEU A 318 -19.91 9.19 -4.53
CA LEU A 318 -18.73 9.48 -5.36
C LEU A 318 -18.52 10.99 -5.52
N TRP A 319 -19.58 11.75 -5.84
CA TRP A 319 -19.46 13.19 -6.03
C TRP A 319 -19.19 13.96 -4.73
N LYS A 320 -19.79 13.56 -3.60
CA LYS A 320 -19.46 14.13 -2.29
C LYS A 320 -18.00 13.90 -1.92
N ALA A 321 -17.52 12.66 -2.08
CA ALA A 321 -16.12 12.33 -1.84
C ALA A 321 -15.19 13.12 -2.77
N LYS A 322 -15.55 13.29 -4.04
CA LYS A 322 -14.78 14.08 -5.01
C LYS A 322 -14.70 15.56 -4.65
N ILE A 323 -15.78 16.16 -4.13
CA ILE A 323 -15.76 17.56 -3.65
C ILE A 323 -14.82 17.69 -2.46
N ALA A 324 -14.95 16.82 -1.45
CA ALA A 324 -14.05 16.83 -0.28
C ALA A 324 -12.58 16.60 -0.69
N LEU A 325 -12.31 15.68 -1.62
CA LEU A 325 -10.98 15.47 -2.18
C LEU A 325 -10.46 16.69 -2.95
N ALA A 326 -11.32 17.42 -3.65
CA ALA A 326 -10.93 18.65 -4.36
C ALA A 326 -10.52 19.76 -3.37
N GLU A 327 -11.22 19.91 -2.25
CA GLU A 327 -10.86 20.85 -1.17
C GLU A 327 -9.52 20.47 -0.52
N ILE A 328 -9.32 19.18 -0.22
CA ILE A 328 -8.03 18.67 0.29
C ILE A 328 -6.93 18.90 -0.74
N GLN A 329 -7.18 18.62 -2.03
CA GLN A 329 -6.22 18.83 -3.10
C GLN A 329 -5.88 20.32 -3.28
N ALA A 330 -6.84 21.23 -3.12
CA ALA A 330 -6.60 22.67 -3.13
C ALA A 330 -5.68 23.08 -1.98
N SER A 331 -5.93 22.56 -0.77
CA SER A 331 -5.10 22.81 0.43
C SER A 331 -3.67 22.30 0.25
N ILE A 332 -3.51 21.07 -0.27
CA ILE A 332 -2.19 20.50 -0.61
C ILE A 332 -1.52 21.34 -1.70
N GLY A 333 -2.27 21.76 -2.71
CA GLY A 333 -1.79 22.58 -3.82
C GLY A 333 -1.28 23.95 -3.35
N GLN A 334 -1.95 24.57 -2.38
CA GLN A 334 -1.51 25.80 -1.73
C GLN A 334 -0.20 25.57 -0.98
N ALA A 335 -0.14 24.57 -0.10
CA ALA A 335 1.07 24.24 0.66
C ALA A 335 2.27 23.93 -0.28
N MET A 336 2.03 23.21 -1.37
CA MET A 336 3.03 22.94 -2.40
C MET A 336 3.46 24.21 -3.13
N THR A 337 2.52 25.10 -3.47
CA THR A 337 2.81 26.38 -4.14
C THR A 337 3.68 27.27 -3.25
N GLU A 338 3.38 27.35 -1.95
CA GLU A 338 4.19 28.05 -0.96
C GLU A 338 5.60 27.46 -0.87
N ALA A 339 5.70 26.13 -0.78
CA ALA A 339 7.00 25.43 -0.74
C ALA A 339 7.83 25.63 -2.03
N VAL A 340 7.19 25.63 -3.21
CA VAL A 340 7.82 25.85 -4.51
C VAL A 340 8.23 27.30 -4.71
N ASN A 341 7.42 28.26 -4.24
CA ASN A 341 7.73 29.69 -4.35
C ASN A 341 9.00 30.06 -3.59
N ASN A 342 9.34 29.31 -2.54
CA ASN A 342 10.59 29.45 -1.79
C ASN A 342 11.81 28.80 -2.49
N LYS A 343 11.62 28.15 -3.65
CA LYS A 343 12.67 27.48 -4.44
C LYS A 343 12.71 28.01 -5.89
N PRO A 344 13.60 28.99 -6.21
CA PRO A 344 13.62 29.66 -7.51
C PRO A 344 13.69 28.74 -8.73
N ALA A 345 14.51 27.69 -8.68
CA ALA A 345 14.66 26.74 -9.78
C ALA A 345 13.36 25.97 -10.08
N PHE A 346 12.64 25.53 -9.05
CA PHE A 346 11.35 24.85 -9.21
C PHE A 346 10.28 25.80 -9.72
N LYS A 347 10.26 27.04 -9.21
CA LYS A 347 9.34 28.07 -9.69
C LYS A 347 9.52 28.35 -11.18
N GLN A 348 10.77 28.56 -11.63
CA GLN A 348 11.07 28.78 -13.04
C GLN A 348 10.69 27.58 -13.90
N LEU A 349 11.07 26.36 -13.49
CA LEU A 349 10.72 25.15 -14.23
C LEU A 349 9.19 24.96 -14.32
N SER A 350 8.47 25.25 -13.23
CA SER A 350 7.01 25.19 -13.21
C SER A 350 6.39 26.19 -14.19
N MET A 351 6.92 27.42 -14.31
CA MET A 351 6.43 28.41 -15.28
C MET A 351 6.63 27.95 -16.72
N ILE A 352 7.75 27.27 -17.01
CA ILE A 352 8.07 26.77 -18.35
C ILE A 352 7.24 25.54 -18.70
N LYS A 353 7.03 24.61 -17.75
CA LYS A 353 6.41 23.30 -18.01
C LYS A 353 4.91 23.24 -17.76
N ARG A 354 4.35 24.17 -16.99
CA ARG A 354 2.90 24.23 -16.73
C ARG A 354 2.06 24.38 -18.00
N PRO A 355 2.46 25.14 -19.05
CA PRO A 355 1.73 25.17 -20.31
C PRO A 355 1.56 23.79 -20.96
N GLU A 356 2.56 22.91 -20.92
CA GLU A 356 2.46 21.53 -21.45
C GLU A 356 1.36 20.74 -20.71
N ILE A 357 1.28 20.88 -19.39
CA ILE A 357 0.23 20.26 -18.56
C ILE A 357 -1.14 20.88 -18.87
N THR A 358 -1.22 22.20 -19.00
CA THR A 358 -2.46 22.89 -19.37
C THR A 358 -2.96 22.42 -20.74
N ASN A 359 -2.08 22.26 -21.74
CA ASN A 359 -2.46 21.75 -23.06
C ASN A 359 -3.05 20.34 -22.99
N ILE A 360 -2.46 19.45 -22.19
CA ILE A 360 -3.01 18.09 -21.96
C ILE A 360 -4.40 18.18 -21.32
N ARG A 361 -4.60 19.07 -20.34
CA ARG A 361 -5.91 19.30 -19.70
C ARG A 361 -6.93 19.89 -20.68
N LEU A 362 -6.53 20.85 -21.51
CA LEU A 362 -7.39 21.44 -22.54
C LEU A 362 -7.82 20.40 -23.57
N LYS A 363 -6.90 19.52 -24.00
CA LYS A 363 -7.26 18.39 -24.88
C LYS A 363 -8.29 17.46 -24.24
N SER A 364 -8.11 17.14 -22.96
CA SER A 364 -9.09 16.33 -22.21
C SER A 364 -10.43 17.05 -22.02
N LEU A 365 -10.42 18.36 -21.78
CA LEU A 365 -11.63 19.17 -21.70
C LEU A 365 -12.36 19.21 -23.04
N ASN A 366 -11.64 19.41 -24.14
CA ASN A 366 -12.22 19.39 -25.49
C ASN A 366 -12.92 18.07 -25.80
N GLN A 367 -12.31 16.93 -25.43
CA GLN A 367 -12.96 15.63 -25.58
C GLN A 367 -14.27 15.57 -24.79
N LYS A 368 -14.26 16.01 -23.53
CA LYS A 368 -15.49 16.03 -22.70
C LYS A 368 -16.58 16.95 -23.27
N LEU A 369 -16.19 18.12 -23.78
CA LEU A 369 -17.13 19.04 -24.41
C LEU A 369 -17.76 18.43 -25.67
N SER A 370 -16.96 17.74 -26.49
CA SER A 370 -17.48 17.01 -27.64
C SER A 370 -18.42 15.88 -27.23
N ASP A 371 -18.13 15.17 -26.13
CA ASP A 371 -19.05 14.17 -25.58
C ASP A 371 -20.38 14.81 -25.12
N TRP A 372 -20.35 16.06 -24.64
CA TRP A 372 -21.55 16.81 -24.23
C TRP A 372 -22.42 17.25 -25.40
N GLU A 373 -21.88 17.41 -26.62
CA GLU A 373 -22.68 17.72 -27.82
C GLU A 373 -23.76 16.66 -28.11
N SER A 374 -23.61 15.45 -27.53
CA SER A 374 -24.61 14.38 -27.64
C SER A 374 -25.76 14.47 -26.63
N VAL A 375 -25.67 15.37 -25.64
CA VAL A 375 -26.69 15.59 -24.60
C VAL A 375 -27.78 16.52 -25.13
N ASP A 376 -29.04 16.27 -24.78
CA ASP A 376 -30.16 17.13 -25.15
C ASP A 376 -30.00 18.57 -24.66
N ASP A 377 -30.31 19.55 -25.51
CA ASP A 377 -30.13 20.98 -25.23
C ASP A 377 -30.85 21.44 -23.95
N ALA A 378 -32.03 20.88 -23.65
CA ALA A 378 -32.77 21.28 -22.45
C ALA A 378 -32.12 20.73 -21.18
N GLU A 379 -31.60 19.50 -21.24
CA GLU A 379 -30.83 18.90 -20.14
C GLU A 379 -29.51 19.63 -19.91
N MET A 380 -28.79 19.97 -20.99
CA MET A 380 -27.55 20.73 -20.91
C MET A 380 -27.80 22.12 -20.33
N SER A 381 -28.81 22.85 -20.81
CA SER A 381 -29.17 24.18 -20.32
C SER A 381 -29.49 24.17 -18.82
N LYS A 382 -30.32 23.19 -18.38
CA LYS A 382 -30.67 23.03 -16.96
C LYS A 382 -29.43 22.73 -16.11
N SER A 383 -28.58 21.82 -16.58
CA SER A 383 -27.36 21.42 -15.87
C SER A 383 -26.35 22.57 -15.78
N LEU A 384 -26.16 23.33 -16.85
CA LEU A 384 -25.31 24.52 -16.87
C LEU A 384 -25.85 25.61 -15.95
N ALA A 385 -27.15 25.87 -15.94
CA ALA A 385 -27.74 26.87 -15.05
C ALA A 385 -27.50 26.52 -13.57
N GLN A 386 -27.71 25.25 -13.20
CA GLN A 386 -27.41 24.77 -11.84
C GLN A 386 -25.91 24.89 -11.52
N HIS A 387 -25.05 24.50 -12.46
CA HIS A 387 -23.60 24.58 -12.29
C HIS A 387 -23.12 26.03 -12.13
N LEU A 388 -23.65 26.97 -12.92
CA LEU A 388 -23.36 28.40 -12.82
C LEU A 388 -23.75 29.00 -11.47
N THR A 389 -24.87 28.57 -10.89
CA THR A 389 -25.29 29.04 -9.56
C THR A 389 -24.40 28.53 -8.42
N ALA A 390 -23.65 27.45 -8.64
CA ALA A 390 -22.74 26.89 -7.64
C ALA A 390 -21.34 27.54 -7.67
N TYR A 391 -21.00 28.31 -8.71
CA TYR A 391 -19.72 29.01 -8.77
C TYR A 391 -19.69 30.20 -7.82
N ASP A 392 -18.60 30.32 -7.07
CA ASP A 392 -18.27 31.56 -6.38
C ASP A 392 -17.79 32.60 -7.41
N VAL A 393 -18.72 33.47 -7.81
CA VAL A 393 -18.47 34.55 -8.77
C VAL A 393 -17.38 35.51 -8.26
N GLN A 394 -17.24 35.67 -6.94
CA GLN A 394 -16.23 36.55 -6.36
C GLN A 394 -14.83 35.96 -6.51
N GLU A 395 -14.64 34.68 -6.18
CA GLU A 395 -13.35 34.00 -6.39
C GLU A 395 -12.95 33.98 -7.87
N LEU A 396 -13.91 33.72 -8.77
CA LEU A 396 -13.65 33.78 -10.22
C LEU A 396 -13.22 35.19 -10.66
N ALA A 397 -13.87 36.23 -10.15
CA ALA A 397 -13.49 37.61 -10.44
C ALA A 397 -12.08 37.95 -9.92
N GLU A 398 -11.70 37.45 -8.73
CA GLU A 398 -10.36 37.62 -8.20
C GLU A 398 -9.29 36.91 -9.04
N VAL A 399 -9.55 35.66 -9.44
CA VAL A 399 -8.67 34.90 -10.33
C VAL A 399 -8.52 35.62 -11.67
N PHE A 400 -9.62 36.11 -12.25
CA PHE A 400 -9.60 36.88 -13.50
C PHE A 400 -8.79 38.17 -13.36
N ASN A 401 -9.02 38.94 -12.29
CA ASN A 401 -8.24 40.16 -12.01
C ASN A 401 -6.75 39.87 -11.85
N ASN A 402 -6.37 38.78 -11.18
CA ASN A 402 -4.98 38.37 -11.05
C ASN A 402 -4.36 37.98 -12.40
N MET A 403 -5.11 37.30 -13.26
CA MET A 403 -4.68 37.01 -14.64
C MET A 403 -4.48 38.29 -15.44
N LEU A 404 -5.43 39.24 -15.41
CA LEU A 404 -5.31 40.53 -16.08
C LEU A 404 -4.08 41.31 -15.61
N ARG A 405 -3.79 41.34 -14.30
CA ARG A 405 -2.58 41.98 -13.76
C ARG A 405 -1.30 41.35 -14.32
N ILE A 406 -1.24 40.02 -14.38
CA ILE A 406 -0.09 39.31 -14.96
C ILE A 406 0.01 39.60 -16.45
N PHE A 407 -1.11 39.56 -17.16
CA PHE A 407 -1.18 39.82 -18.59
C PHE A 407 -0.68 41.23 -18.91
N ASN A 408 -1.22 42.27 -18.27
CA ASN A 408 -0.81 43.66 -18.45
C ASN A 408 0.69 43.84 -18.21
N ARG A 409 1.22 43.29 -17.10
CA ARG A 409 2.65 43.34 -16.79
C ARG A 409 3.52 42.68 -17.88
N LEU A 410 3.04 41.59 -18.49
CA LEU A 410 3.74 40.95 -19.60
C LEU A 410 3.70 41.80 -20.88
N GLY A 411 2.58 42.48 -21.14
CA GLY A 411 2.46 43.41 -22.28
C GLY A 411 3.35 44.62 -22.18
N ASP A 412 3.40 45.22 -20.99
CA ASP A 412 4.28 46.36 -20.69
C ASP A 412 5.75 46.00 -20.93
N GLN A 413 6.13 44.74 -20.66
CA GLN A 413 7.50 44.25 -20.85
C GLN A 413 7.79 43.75 -22.27
N ASN A 414 6.81 43.10 -22.92
CA ASN A 414 6.99 42.51 -24.25
C ASN A 414 5.65 42.47 -25.02
N PRO A 415 5.25 43.58 -25.68
CA PRO A 415 3.96 43.67 -26.37
C PRO A 415 3.83 42.71 -27.56
N LYS A 416 4.96 42.22 -28.12
CA LYS A 416 4.96 41.24 -29.22
C LYS A 416 4.31 39.91 -28.83
N ILE A 417 4.31 39.56 -27.55
CA ILE A 417 3.67 38.33 -27.04
C ILE A 417 2.17 38.35 -27.34
N TYR A 418 1.52 39.51 -27.24
CA TYR A 418 0.09 39.63 -27.53
C TYR A 418 -0.24 39.36 -28.99
N LEU A 419 0.57 39.89 -29.90
CA LEU A 419 0.39 39.65 -31.34
C LEU A 419 0.57 38.17 -31.69
N GLN A 420 1.51 37.48 -31.03
CA GLN A 420 1.72 36.05 -31.24
C GLN A 420 0.56 35.21 -30.69
N ILE A 421 0.10 35.49 -29.48
CA ILE A 421 -1.02 34.77 -28.87
C ILE A 421 -2.31 35.04 -29.67
N ALA A 422 -2.60 36.30 -29.99
CA ALA A 422 -3.77 36.68 -30.77
C ALA A 422 -3.74 36.04 -32.16
N GLY A 423 -2.60 36.09 -32.86
CA GLY A 423 -2.45 35.46 -34.17
C GLY A 423 -2.63 33.94 -34.13
N GLN A 424 -2.09 33.26 -33.11
CA GLN A 424 -2.31 31.82 -32.95
C GLN A 424 -3.76 31.47 -32.62
N PHE A 425 -4.41 32.29 -31.79
CA PHE A 425 -5.79 32.09 -31.39
C PHE A 425 -6.76 32.33 -32.56
N VAL A 426 -6.65 33.46 -33.26
CA VAL A 426 -7.51 33.79 -34.42
C VAL A 426 -7.39 32.71 -35.50
N ASN A 427 -6.19 32.24 -35.82
CA ASN A 427 -6.00 31.17 -36.80
C ASN A 427 -6.54 29.79 -36.37
N ALA A 428 -6.89 29.60 -35.10
CA ALA A 428 -7.35 28.32 -34.56
C ALA A 428 -8.85 28.29 -34.25
N VAL A 429 -9.53 29.45 -34.26
CA VAL A 429 -10.96 29.54 -33.97
C VAL A 429 -11.76 29.51 -35.26
N ASP A 430 -12.91 28.84 -35.24
CA ASP A 430 -13.90 28.91 -36.31
C ASP A 430 -14.59 30.28 -36.27
N ASP A 431 -14.37 31.09 -37.32
CA ASP A 431 -14.88 32.45 -37.44
C ASP A 431 -16.41 32.51 -37.37
N TYR A 432 -17.12 31.51 -37.89
CA TYR A 432 -18.58 31.46 -37.90
C TYR A 432 -19.13 31.23 -36.49
N GLU A 433 -18.61 30.21 -35.79
CA GLU A 433 -19.05 29.89 -34.42
C GLU A 433 -18.71 31.01 -33.45
N MET A 434 -17.55 31.66 -33.60
CA MET A 434 -17.20 32.84 -32.82
C MET A 434 -18.16 34.00 -33.08
N ALA A 435 -18.50 34.29 -34.34
CA ALA A 435 -19.41 35.38 -34.70
C ALA A 435 -20.81 35.16 -34.13
N GLU A 436 -21.35 33.95 -34.24
CA GLU A 436 -22.67 33.61 -33.71
C GLU A 436 -22.69 33.64 -32.16
N ALA A 437 -21.65 33.12 -31.50
CA ALA A 437 -21.51 33.20 -30.06
C ALA A 437 -21.41 34.64 -29.56
N ALA A 438 -20.61 35.47 -30.23
CA ALA A 438 -20.47 36.89 -29.92
C ALA A 438 -21.81 37.62 -30.09
N LYS A 439 -22.53 37.39 -31.20
CA LYS A 439 -23.85 37.99 -31.44
C LYS A 439 -24.84 37.65 -30.34
N ARG A 440 -24.91 36.38 -29.92
CA ARG A 440 -25.78 35.95 -28.81
C ARG A 440 -25.38 36.59 -27.49
N LEU A 441 -24.09 36.67 -27.20
CA LEU A 441 -23.58 37.32 -26.00
C LEU A 441 -23.94 38.81 -26.00
N PHE A 442 -23.59 39.57 -27.04
CA PHE A 442 -23.84 41.01 -27.11
C PHE A 442 -25.33 41.36 -27.08
N ASN A 443 -26.19 40.54 -27.70
CA ASN A 443 -27.64 40.73 -27.63
C ASN A 443 -28.21 40.43 -26.23
N SER A 444 -27.50 39.67 -25.41
CA SER A 444 -27.93 39.26 -24.06
C SER A 444 -27.26 40.06 -22.94
N ILE A 445 -26.21 40.84 -23.26
CA ILE A 445 -25.52 41.69 -22.27
C ILE A 445 -26.48 42.77 -21.80
N SER A 446 -26.84 42.68 -20.53
CA SER A 446 -27.79 43.53 -19.83
C SER A 446 -27.15 44.83 -19.31
N LYS A 447 -27.96 45.72 -18.73
CA LYS A 447 -27.52 47.04 -18.22
C LYS A 447 -26.41 46.94 -17.17
N GLU A 448 -26.28 45.81 -16.50
CA GLU A 448 -25.29 45.50 -15.47
C GLU A 448 -23.85 45.56 -15.97
N PHE A 449 -23.60 45.33 -17.27
CA PHE A 449 -22.27 45.45 -17.87
C PHE A 449 -21.91 46.87 -18.33
N GLN A 450 -22.83 47.83 -18.24
CA GLN A 450 -22.62 49.20 -18.73
C GLN A 450 -21.32 49.85 -18.21
N PRO A 451 -20.91 49.70 -16.93
CA PRO A 451 -19.65 50.25 -16.45
C PRO A 451 -18.41 49.65 -17.12
N MET A 452 -18.39 48.33 -17.31
CA MET A 452 -17.30 47.63 -18.00
C MET A 452 -17.29 48.00 -19.50
N ALA A 453 -18.46 48.04 -20.12
CA ALA A 453 -18.62 48.47 -21.50
C ALA A 453 -18.07 49.88 -21.71
N ARG A 454 -18.37 50.85 -20.82
CA ARG A 454 -17.82 52.21 -20.91
C ARG A 454 -16.29 52.26 -20.86
N ALA A 455 -15.64 51.32 -20.18
CA ALA A 455 -14.18 51.26 -20.11
C ALA A 455 -13.54 50.64 -21.36
N VAL A 456 -14.21 49.67 -21.99
CA VAL A 456 -13.63 48.86 -23.09
C VAL A 456 -14.11 49.30 -24.47
N VAL A 457 -15.40 49.64 -24.59
CA VAL A 457 -16.07 49.96 -25.87
C VAL A 457 -15.40 51.11 -26.62
N PRO A 458 -14.96 52.24 -26.01
CA PRO A 458 -14.31 53.30 -26.79
C PRO A 458 -13.06 52.83 -27.56
N GLY A 459 -12.25 51.97 -26.93
CA GLY A 459 -11.09 51.37 -27.59
C GLY A 459 -11.50 50.39 -28.69
N LEU A 460 -12.50 49.55 -28.44
CA LEU A 460 -13.05 48.63 -29.43
C LEU A 460 -13.68 49.36 -30.62
N VAL A 461 -14.43 50.44 -30.41
CA VAL A 461 -15.07 51.21 -31.49
C VAL A 461 -14.00 51.82 -32.39
N THR A 462 -12.95 52.40 -31.81
CA THR A 462 -11.81 52.91 -32.60
C THR A 462 -11.19 51.79 -33.44
N TRP A 463 -10.93 50.63 -32.83
CA TRP A 463 -10.38 49.47 -33.52
C TRP A 463 -11.32 48.92 -34.61
N ILE A 464 -12.63 48.82 -34.35
CA ILE A 464 -13.64 48.39 -35.33
C ILE A 464 -13.67 49.37 -36.51
N CYS A 465 -13.70 50.68 -36.24
CA CYS A 465 -13.65 51.72 -37.28
C CYS A 465 -12.40 51.60 -38.16
N ASP A 466 -11.27 51.17 -37.60
CA ASP A 466 -10.04 50.89 -38.35
C ASP A 466 -10.13 49.58 -39.16
N VAL A 467 -10.77 48.54 -38.61
CA VAL A 467 -10.95 47.24 -39.29
C VAL A 467 -11.89 47.35 -40.49
N ILE A 468 -13.03 48.03 -40.32
CA ILE A 468 -14.07 48.18 -41.36
C ILE A 468 -13.74 49.27 -42.39
N GLN A 469 -12.54 49.84 -42.41
CA GLN A 469 -12.17 50.78 -43.47
C GLN A 469 -12.29 50.10 -44.85
N PRO A 470 -12.68 50.82 -45.91
CA PRO A 470 -12.83 50.25 -47.24
C PRO A 470 -11.58 49.48 -47.65
N LYS A 471 -11.75 48.18 -47.90
CA LYS A 471 -10.70 47.27 -48.38
C LYS A 471 -11.28 46.40 -49.48
N ASP A 472 -10.43 45.96 -50.38
CA ASP A 472 -10.81 45.03 -51.45
C ASP A 472 -10.58 43.60 -50.94
N ASP A 473 -11.52 43.10 -50.13
CA ASP A 473 -11.52 41.74 -49.58
C ASP A 473 -12.93 41.11 -49.58
N GLU A 474 -13.01 39.83 -49.23
CA GLU A 474 -14.25 39.05 -49.27
C GLU A 474 -15.31 39.47 -48.23
N TYR A 475 -14.95 40.35 -47.28
CA TYR A 475 -15.83 40.85 -46.22
C TYR A 475 -16.30 42.29 -46.46
N GLU A 476 -15.91 42.92 -47.58
CA GLU A 476 -16.18 44.33 -47.84
C GLU A 476 -17.67 44.66 -47.94
N ASP A 477 -18.52 43.74 -48.43
CA ASP A 477 -19.98 43.94 -48.47
C ASP A 477 -20.57 44.05 -47.05
N ASP A 478 -20.12 43.18 -46.13
CA ASP A 478 -20.53 43.22 -44.72
C ASP A 478 -19.93 44.43 -44.00
N ALA A 479 -18.67 44.79 -44.29
CA ALA A 479 -18.03 45.98 -43.76
C ALA A 479 -18.72 47.26 -44.25
N ALA A 480 -19.16 47.31 -45.51
CA ALA A 480 -19.95 48.40 -46.07
C ALA A 480 -21.30 48.53 -45.36
N GLN A 481 -21.99 47.42 -45.15
CA GLN A 481 -23.25 47.41 -44.40
C GLN A 481 -23.06 47.90 -42.96
N ALA A 482 -21.99 47.49 -42.28
CA ALA A 482 -21.66 47.96 -40.93
C ALA A 482 -21.34 49.46 -40.89
N ARG A 483 -20.58 49.98 -41.86
CA ARG A 483 -20.29 51.41 -42.00
C ARG A 483 -21.56 52.23 -42.23
N ASP A 484 -22.48 51.75 -43.06
CA ASP A 484 -23.76 52.43 -43.34
C ASP A 484 -24.70 52.40 -42.13
N ALA A 485 -24.70 51.31 -41.36
CA ALA A 485 -25.41 51.23 -40.08
C ALA A 485 -24.86 52.23 -39.06
N LEU A 486 -23.54 52.35 -38.93
CA LEU A 486 -22.89 53.35 -38.06
C LEU A 486 -23.21 54.78 -38.51
N ARG A 487 -23.13 55.07 -39.82
CA ARG A 487 -23.53 56.38 -40.36
C ARG A 487 -24.98 56.71 -40.05
N SER A 488 -25.89 55.75 -40.21
CA SER A 488 -27.31 55.94 -39.91
C SER A 488 -27.55 56.19 -38.42
N LEU A 489 -26.84 55.49 -37.54
CA LEU A 489 -26.89 55.70 -36.09
C LEU A 489 -26.46 57.12 -35.71
N PHE A 490 -25.38 57.64 -36.29
CA PHE A 490 -24.87 58.99 -35.99
C PHE A 490 -25.59 60.11 -36.75
N ALA A 491 -26.28 59.82 -37.86
CA ALA A 491 -27.08 60.79 -38.61
C ALA A 491 -28.48 61.04 -38.00
N THR A 492 -28.90 60.19 -37.05
CA THR A 492 -30.15 60.38 -36.32
C THR A 492 -29.89 61.38 -35.18
N GLU A 493 -30.14 62.67 -35.41
CA GLU A 493 -30.04 63.72 -34.36
C GLU A 493 -30.90 63.34 -33.14
N GLU A 494 -30.31 63.39 -31.94
CA GLU A 494 -31.05 63.30 -30.68
C GLU A 494 -32.05 64.47 -30.60
N VAL A 495 -33.36 64.18 -30.57
CA VAL A 495 -34.43 65.12 -30.19
C VAL A 495 -34.64 65.10 -28.69
#